data_AF-A0AA40WFJ1-F1
#
_entry.id   AF-A0AA40WFJ1-F1
#
_cell.length_a   1.000
_cell.length_b   1.000
_cell.length_c   1.000
_cell.angle_alpha   90.00
_cell.angle_beta   90.00
_cell.angle_gamma   90.00
#
_symmetry.space_group_name_H-M   'P 1'
#
loop_
_entity.id
_entity.type
_entity.pdbx_description
1 polymer ?
#
loop_
_entity_poly.entity_id
_entity_poly.type
_entity_poly.pdbx_seq_one_letter_code
_entity_poly.pdbx_strand_id
1 'polypeptide(L)' 'VAPYDKEALFICQAAIDLGHKLGMTVVAEGIETAVVGELMKKHGCDKGQGYFYSKPMPADATLPFLSSFKF' A
#
# COMPACT_ATOMS: atom_id res chain seq x y z
N VAL A 1 -6.62 6.36 1.78
CA VAL A 1 -7.68 6.24 2.82
C VAL A 1 -7.43 7.29 3.87
N ALA A 2 -8.35 8.22 4.05
CA ALA A 2 -8.32 9.02 5.27
C ALA A 2 -8.49 8.02 6.43
N PRO A 3 -7.52 7.84 7.34
CA PRO A 3 -7.49 6.73 8.29
C PRO A 3 -8.71 6.66 9.24
N TYR A 4 -9.63 7.63 9.15
CA TYR A 4 -10.83 7.76 9.96
C TYR A 4 -12.14 7.70 9.15
N ASP A 5 -12.05 7.62 7.82
CA ASP A 5 -13.24 7.48 6.96
C ASP A 5 -13.62 6.01 6.82
N LYS A 6 -14.72 5.64 7.50
CA LYS A 6 -15.24 4.27 7.53
C LYS A 6 -15.76 3.81 6.18
N GLU A 7 -16.31 4.71 5.37
CA GLU A 7 -16.86 4.39 4.06
C GLU A 7 -15.73 4.09 3.08
N ALA A 8 -14.69 4.94 3.08
CA ALA A 8 -13.49 4.69 2.30
C ALA A 8 -12.81 3.36 2.68
N LEU A 9 -12.71 3.07 3.98
CA LEU A 9 -12.13 1.81 4.46
C LEU A 9 -12.97 0.59 4.03
N PHE A 10 -14.30 0.69 4.06
CA PHE A 10 -15.19 -0.39 3.61
C PHE A 10 -15.01 -0.68 2.12
N ILE A 11 -14.91 0.36 1.29
CA ILE A 11 -14.66 0.22 -0.16
C ILE A 11 -13.30 -0.46 -0.40
N CYS A 12 -12.27 -0.05 0.32
CA CYS A 12 -10.94 -0.68 0.21
C CYS A 12 -10.97 -2.16 0.61
N GLN A 13 -11.64 -2.52 1.72
CA GLN A 13 -11.77 -3.93 2.12
C GLN A 13 -12.54 -4.74 1.07
N ALA A 14 -13.64 -4.20 0.54
CA ALA A 14 -14.41 -4.89 -0.51
C ALA A 14 -13.57 -5.14 -1.78
N ALA A 15 -12.72 -4.18 -2.15
CA ALA A 15 -11.80 -4.34 -3.27
C ALA A 15 -10.71 -5.39 -2.99
N ILE A 16 -10.15 -5.43 -1.78
CA ILE A 16 -9.20 -6.46 -1.33
C ILE A 16 -9.84 -7.85 -1.44
N ASP A 17 -11.02 -8.02 -0.84
CA ASP A 17 -11.74 -9.30 -0.83
C ASP A 17 -12.07 -9.78 -2.25
N LEU A 18 -12.45 -8.87 -3.14
CA LEU A 18 -12.71 -9.18 -4.54
C LEU A 18 -11.44 -9.66 -5.25
N GLY A 19 -10.33 -8.92 -5.11
CA GLY A 19 -9.05 -9.30 -5.70
C GLY A 19 -8.61 -10.69 -5.24
N HIS A 20 -8.71 -10.98 -3.94
CA HIS A 20 -8.38 -12.29 -3.38
C HIS A 20 -9.30 -13.41 -3.89
N LYS A 21 -10.61 -13.17 -4.01
CA LYS A 21 -11.55 -14.15 -4.60
C LYS A 21 -11.24 -14.46 -6.07
N LEU A 22 -10.63 -13.52 -6.77
CA LEU A 22 -10.15 -13.69 -8.15
C LEU A 22 -8.74 -14.30 -8.22
N GLY A 23 -8.12 -14.62 -7.10
CA GLY A 23 -6.75 -15.15 -7.04
C GLY A 23 -5.67 -14.12 -7.38
N MET A 24 -5.97 -12.82 -7.20
CA MET A 24 -5.06 -11.72 -7.50
C MET A 24 -4.29 -11.26 -6.25
N THR A 25 -3.09 -10.74 -6.45
CA THR A 25 -2.38 -9.92 -5.45
C THR A 25 -2.86 -8.48 -5.53
N VAL A 26 -3.17 -7.89 -4.38
CA VAL A 26 -3.69 -6.52 -4.26
C VAL A 26 -2.61 -5.57 -3.75
N VAL A 27 -2.50 -4.41 -4.39
CA VAL A 27 -1.59 -3.32 -4.00
C VAL A 27 -2.41 -2.12 -3.54
N ALA A 28 -2.19 -1.65 -2.31
CA ALA A 28 -2.71 -0.38 -1.85
C ALA A 28 -1.76 0.74 -2.28
N GLU A 29 -2.19 1.56 -3.24
CA GLU A 29 -1.44 2.73 -3.73
C GLU A 29 -1.80 4.02 -2.98
N GLY A 30 -0.86 4.97 -2.92
CA GLY A 30 -1.07 6.28 -2.26
C GLY A 30 -0.90 6.26 -0.74
N ILE A 31 -0.09 5.35 -0.19
CA ILE A 31 0.21 5.32 1.25
C ILE A 31 1.20 6.42 1.62
N GLU A 32 0.73 7.45 2.33
CA GLU A 32 1.55 8.59 2.76
C GLU A 32 1.99 8.53 4.23
N THR A 33 1.37 7.66 5.04
CA THR A 33 1.71 7.53 6.47
C THR A 33 1.80 6.07 6.91
N ALA A 34 2.58 5.81 7.96
CA ALA A 34 2.70 4.50 8.60
C ALA A 34 1.34 3.96 9.05
N VAL A 35 0.49 4.84 9.60
CA VAL A 35 -0.84 4.49 10.10
C VAL A 35 -1.72 3.92 8.98
N VAL A 36 -1.71 4.54 7.80
CA VAL A 36 -2.47 4.04 6.64
C VAL A 36 -1.89 2.72 6.14
N GLY A 37 -0.56 2.56 6.12
CA GLY A 37 0.10 1.31 5.73
C GLY A 37 -0.28 0.14 6.64
N GLU A 38 -0.18 0.33 7.96
CA GLU A 38 -0.57 -0.69 8.93
C GLU A 38 -2.08 -0.97 8.92
N LEU A 39 -2.91 0.05 8.66
CA LEU A 39 -4.34 -0.14 8.49
C LEU A 39 -4.64 -1.07 7.30
N MET A 40 -4.06 -0.80 6.12
CA MET A 40 -4.28 -1.64 4.94
C MET A 40 -3.77 -3.06 5.13
N LYS A 41 -2.60 -3.22 5.74
CA LYS A 41 -2.02 -4.52 6.08
C LYS A 41 -2.94 -5.32 7.02
N LYS A 42 -3.50 -4.67 8.06
CA LYS A 42 -4.46 -5.30 8.99
C LYS A 42 -5.74 -5.78 8.28
N HIS A 43 -6.14 -5.08 7.23
CA HIS A 43 -7.31 -5.40 6.39
C HIS A 43 -6.99 -6.40 5.26
N GLY A 44 -5.80 -7.00 5.29
CA GLY A 44 -5.42 -8.08 4.38
C GLY A 44 -4.83 -7.63 3.05
N CYS A 45 -4.52 -6.34 2.85
CA CYS A 45 -3.83 -5.92 1.63
C CYS A 45 -2.41 -6.52 1.56
N ASP A 46 -2.01 -7.04 0.39
CA ASP A 46 -0.77 -7.80 0.25
C ASP A 46 0.47 -6.92 0.17
N LYS A 47 0.35 -5.76 -0.49
CA LYS A 47 1.46 -4.86 -0.78
C LYS A 47 1.03 -3.40 -0.63
N GLY A 48 1.98 -2.55 -0.28
CA GLY A 48 1.79 -1.11 -0.17
C GLY A 48 2.72 -0.32 -1.09
N GLN A 49 2.21 0.76 -1.67
CA GLN A 49 2.97 1.74 -2.42
C GLN A 49 2.56 3.15 -2.02
N GLY A 50 3.54 4.02 -1.84
CA GLY A 50 3.30 5.45 -1.63
C GLY A 50 4.49 6.14 -0.99
N TYR A 51 4.37 7.45 -0.79
CA TYR A 51 5.45 8.31 -0.31
C TYR A 51 5.95 7.97 1.09
N PHE A 52 5.16 7.23 1.88
CA PHE A 52 5.62 6.66 3.14
C PHE A 52 6.78 5.68 2.94
N TYR A 53 6.73 4.87 1.88
CA TYR A 53 7.77 3.89 1.56
C TYR A 53 8.89 4.53 0.74
N SER A 54 8.52 5.22 -0.33
CA SER A 54 9.46 5.91 -1.20
C SER A 54 8.76 6.90 -2.11
N LYS A 55 9.47 7.96 -2.49
CA LYS A 55 9.04 8.83 -3.59
C LYS A 55 9.41 8.19 -4.94
N PRO A 56 8.67 8.49 -6.02
CA PRO A 56 9.11 8.18 -7.37
C PRO A 56 10.53 8.70 -7.59
N MET A 57 11.36 7.87 -8.22
CA MET A 57 12.75 8.18 -8.45
C MET A 57 13.16 7.85 -9.89
N PRO A 58 14.19 8.51 -10.43
CA PRO A 58 14.81 8.11 -11.68
C PRO A 58 15.28 6.66 -11.68
N ALA A 59 15.36 6.04 -12.86
CA ALA A 59 15.70 4.62 -13.00
C ALA A 59 17.09 4.29 -12.43
N ASP A 60 18.07 5.15 -12.64
CA ASP A 60 19.45 5.03 -12.14
C ASP A 60 19.54 5.11 -10.60
N ALA A 61 18.57 5.75 -9.94
CA ALA A 61 18.47 5.81 -8.48
C ALA A 61 17.84 4.55 -7.85
N THR A 62 17.21 3.68 -8.64
CA THR A 62 16.41 2.55 -8.12
C THR A 62 17.27 1.48 -7.46
N LEU A 63 18.35 1.03 -8.11
CA LEU A 63 19.23 0.00 -7.54
C LEU A 63 19.96 0.45 -6.26
N PRO A 64 20.54 1.68 -6.21
CA PRO A 64 21.08 2.22 -4.96
C PRO A 64 20.05 2.29 -3.83
N PHE A 65 18.82 2.71 -4.14
CA PHE A 65 17.73 2.75 -3.17
C PHE A 65 17.42 1.34 -2.64
N LEU A 66 17.17 0.37 -3.51
CA LEU A 66 16.83 -1.01 -3.11
C LEU A 66 17.93 -1.67 -2.27
N SER A 67 19.20 -1.35 -2.54
CA SER A 67 20.34 -1.90 -1.80
C SER A 67 20.47 -1.33 -0.37
N SER A 68 19.89 -0.17 -0.11
CA SER A 68 19.97 0.54 1.18
C SER A 68 18.64 0.61 1.93
N PHE A 69 17.53 0.26 1.26
CA PHE A 69 16.19 0.30 1.82
C PHE A 69 16.04 -0.65 3.00
N LYS A 70 15.45 -0.13 4.09
CA LYS A 70 15.11 -0.90 5.29
C LYS A 70 13.65 -0.63 5.61
N PHE A 71 12.87 -1.68 5.80
CA PHE A 71 11.50 -1.63 6.26
C PHE A 71 11.43 -2.18 7.69
#